data_AF-A0AAE7NJP5-F1
#
_entry.id   AF-A0AAE7NJP5-F1
#
_cell.length_a   1.000
_cell.length_b   1.000
_cell.length_c   1.000
_cell.angle_alpha   90.00
_cell.angle_beta   90.00
_cell.angle_gamma   90.00
#
_symmetry.space_group_name_H-M   'P 1'
#
loop_
_entity.id
_entity.type
_entity.pdbx_description
1 polymer ?
#
loop_
_entity_poly.entity_id
_entity_poly.type
_entity_poly.pdbx_seq_one_letter_code
_entity_poly.pdbx_strand_id
1 'polypeptide(L)'
;MNDTVTKPKTRTKTKVERPKLHKVILINDDYTPREFVTMVLKAEFRMTEDQAYKVMITAHKLGACVVAVFTKDVAETKATRATDAGRAKGYPLLFTTEPEE
;
A
#
# COMPACT_ATOMS: atom_id res chain seq x y z
N MET A 1 19.50 44.68 43.13
CA MET A 1 20.12 44.28 41.86
C MET A 1 20.54 42.83 42.05
N ASN A 2 20.00 41.77 41.43
CA ASN A 2 19.11 41.62 40.29
C ASN A 2 18.22 40.38 40.52
N ASP A 3 16.90 40.55 40.39
CA ASP A 3 15.96 39.42 40.31
C ASP A 3 15.91 38.92 38.85
N THR A 4 16.69 37.89 38.55
CA THR A 4 16.66 37.24 37.24
C THR A 4 15.46 36.29 37.16
N VAL A 5 14.29 36.83 36.81
CA VAL A 5 13.09 36.05 36.50
C VAL A 5 13.33 35.27 35.22
N THR A 6 13.64 33.98 35.36
CA THR A 6 13.86 33.07 34.24
C THR A 6 12.51 32.61 33.70
N LYS A 7 12.04 33.21 32.60
CA LYS A 7 10.80 32.78 31.92
C LYS A 7 10.99 31.34 31.39
N PRO A 8 10.13 30.38 31.76
CA PRO A 8 10.24 29.02 31.23
C PRO A 8 9.92 29.02 29.73
N LYS A 9 10.88 28.58 28.91
CA LYS A 9 10.65 28.30 27.49
C LYS A 9 9.68 27.14 27.38
N THR A 10 8.46 27.40 26.91
CA THR A 10 7.49 26.35 26.56
C THR A 10 8.08 25.50 25.44
N ARG A 11 8.55 24.30 25.80
CA ARG A 11 8.96 23.28 24.83
C ARG A 11 7.71 22.82 24.08
N THR A 12 7.49 23.34 22.88
CA THR A 12 6.50 22.80 21.96
C THR A 12 6.89 21.36 21.65
N LYS A 13 6.22 20.39 22.27
CA LYS A 13 6.30 18.99 21.83
C LYS A 13 5.68 18.95 20.44
N THR A 14 6.50 18.80 19.40
CA THR A 14 6.01 18.52 18.04
C THR A 14 5.11 17.29 18.13
N LYS A 15 3.81 17.49 17.96
CA LYS A 15 2.84 16.40 18.02
C LYS A 15 3.04 15.61 16.72
N VAL A 16 3.78 14.51 16.79
CA VAL A 16 3.96 13.61 15.65
C VAL A 16 2.58 13.02 15.36
N GLU A 17 1.95 13.48 14.28
CA GLU A 17 0.70 12.91 13.81
C GLU A 17 0.97 11.45 13.41
N ARG A 18 0.09 10.52 13.81
CA ARG A 18 0.24 9.12 13.44
C ARG A 18 0.17 9.02 11.91
N PRO A 19 1.07 8.25 11.26
CA PRO A 19 1.02 8.07 9.82
C PRO A 19 -0.34 7.53 9.40
N LYS A 20 -0.96 8.14 8.39
CA LYS A 20 -2.20 7.63 7.79
C LYS A 20 -1.87 6.33 7.06
N LEU A 21 -2.51 5.26 7.49
CA LEU A 21 -2.37 3.94 6.89
C LEU A 21 -3.35 3.81 5.73
N HIS A 22 -2.94 3.08 4.70
CA HIS A 22 -3.66 2.87 3.46
C HIS A 22 -3.59 1.40 3.08
N LYS A 23 -4.73 0.83 2.73
CA LYS A 23 -4.86 -0.49 2.09
C LYS A 23 -4.40 -0.38 0.64
N VAL A 24 -3.63 -1.36 0.18
CA VAL A 24 -3.39 -1.60 -1.25
C VAL A 24 -4.31 -2.74 -1.70
N ILE A 25 -5.03 -2.52 -2.79
CA ILE A 25 -6.10 -3.43 -3.24
C ILE A 25 -5.79 -3.88 -4.66
N LEU A 26 -5.83 -5.18 -4.90
CA LEU A 26 -5.83 -5.79 -6.22
C LEU A 26 -7.28 -5.86 -6.74
N ILE A 27 -7.51 -5.36 -7.95
CA ILE A 27 -8.80 -5.42 -8.64
C ILE A 27 -8.77 -6.54 -9.68
N ASN A 28 -9.81 -7.36 -9.72
CA ASN A 28 -9.94 -8.43 -10.72
C ASN A 28 -10.27 -7.88 -12.11
N ASP A 29 -9.78 -8.58 -13.12
CA ASP A 29 -10.09 -8.39 -14.53
C ASP A 29 -10.06 -9.75 -15.25
N ASP A 30 -10.59 -9.81 -16.48
CA ASP A 30 -10.73 -11.06 -17.24
C ASP A 30 -9.57 -11.34 -18.21
N TYR A 31 -8.54 -10.48 -18.26
CA TYR A 31 -7.50 -10.51 -19.31
C TYR A 31 -6.09 -10.77 -18.75
N THR A 32 -5.82 -10.43 -17.50
CA THR A 32 -4.50 -10.61 -16.90
C THR A 32 -4.28 -12.07 -16.50
N PRO A 33 -3.20 -12.74 -16.98
CA PRO A 33 -2.91 -14.13 -16.60
C PRO A 33 -2.66 -14.27 -15.09
N ARG A 34 -3.18 -15.33 -14.47
CA ARG A 34 -3.08 -15.56 -13.02
C ARG A 34 -1.63 -15.69 -12.55
N GLU A 35 -0.80 -16.37 -13.34
CA GLU A 35 0.64 -16.53 -13.08
C GLU A 35 1.35 -15.18 -13.09
N PHE A 36 0.93 -14.26 -13.96
CA PHE A 36 1.47 -12.91 -14.00
C PHE A 36 1.09 -12.12 -12.75
N VAL A 37 -0.17 -12.20 -12.31
CA VAL A 37 -0.62 -11.56 -11.06
C VAL A 37 0.18 -12.07 -9.86
N THR A 38 0.33 -13.39 -9.73
CA THR A 38 1.13 -14.00 -8.65
C THR A 38 2.60 -13.55 -8.70
N MET A 39 3.20 -13.45 -9.90
CA MET A 39 4.56 -12.92 -10.07
C MET A 39 4.68 -11.47 -9.56
N VAL A 40 3.75 -10.59 -9.94
CA VAL A 40 3.74 -9.19 -9.50
C VAL A 40 3.57 -9.09 -7.99
N LEU A 41 2.67 -9.87 -7.40
CA LEU A 41 2.45 -9.91 -5.94
C LEU A 41 3.73 -10.32 -5.19
N LYS A 42 4.45 -11.33 -5.67
CA LYS A 42 5.73 -11.76 -5.09
C LYS A 42 6.81 -10.68 -5.21
N ALA A 43 6.94 -10.04 -6.37
CA ALA A 43 7.98 -9.05 -6.63
C ALA A 43 7.78 -7.75 -5.84
N GLU A 44 6.56 -7.20 -5.85
CA GLU A 44 6.30 -5.87 -5.28
C GLU A 44 5.95 -5.92 -3.78
N PHE A 45 5.31 -7.00 -3.31
CA PHE A 45 4.83 -7.14 -1.93
C PHE A 45 5.60 -8.18 -1.12
N ARG A 46 6.61 -8.84 -1.72
CA ARG A 46 7.45 -9.86 -1.07
C ARG A 46 6.65 -11.02 -0.47
N MET A 47 5.54 -11.36 -1.12
CA MET A 47 4.70 -12.49 -0.74
C MET A 47 5.36 -13.82 -1.11
N THR A 48 5.07 -14.87 -0.34
CA THR A 48 5.34 -16.25 -0.78
C THR A 48 4.39 -16.66 -1.91
N GLU A 49 4.68 -17.76 -2.59
CA GLU A 49 3.81 -18.34 -3.62
C GLU A 49 2.37 -18.53 -3.11
N ASP A 50 2.23 -19.19 -1.96
CA ASP A 50 0.92 -19.50 -1.37
C ASP A 50 0.14 -18.23 -0.98
N GLN A 51 0.83 -17.22 -0.45
CA GLN A 51 0.21 -15.93 -0.11
C GLN A 51 -0.31 -15.22 -1.36
N ALA A 52 0.54 -15.11 -2.38
CA ALA A 52 0.21 -14.46 -3.64
C ALA A 52 -0.94 -15.19 -4.35
N TYR A 53 -0.92 -16.53 -4.38
CA TYR A 53 -2.01 -17.32 -4.93
C TYR A 53 -3.34 -17.08 -4.19
N LYS A 54 -3.32 -17.04 -2.84
CA LYS A 54 -4.51 -16.76 -2.03
C LYS A 54 -5.10 -15.38 -2.31
N VAL A 55 -4.25 -14.35 -2.42
CA VAL A 55 -4.68 -12.99 -2.76
C VAL A 55 -5.29 -12.96 -4.16
N MET A 56 -4.58 -13.53 -5.14
CA MET A 56 -5.03 -13.60 -6.53
C MET A 56 -6.38 -14.31 -6.67
N ILE A 57 -6.53 -15.51 -6.10
CA ILE A 57 -7.79 -16.27 -6.22
C ILE A 57 -8.95 -15.61 -5.47
N THR A 58 -8.66 -14.87 -4.40
CA THR A 58 -9.66 -14.08 -3.68
C THR A 58 -10.16 -12.94 -4.54
N ALA A 59 -9.26 -12.16 -5.16
CA ALA A 59 -9.65 -11.12 -6.11
C ALA A 59 -10.47 -11.70 -7.26
N HIS A 60 -10.03 -12.82 -7.84
CA HIS A 60 -10.75 -13.49 -8.92
C HIS A 60 -12.19 -13.87 -8.56
N LYS A 61 -12.42 -14.33 -7.32
CA LYS A 61 -13.75 -14.77 -6.88
C LYS A 61 -14.64 -13.62 -6.41
N LEU A 62 -14.05 -12.58 -5.81
CA LEU A 62 -14.78 -11.52 -5.09
C LEU A 62 -14.74 -10.16 -5.80
N GLY A 63 -14.03 -10.05 -6.92
CA GLY A 63 -13.82 -8.81 -7.66
C GLY A 63 -12.64 -7.97 -7.18
N ALA A 64 -12.23 -8.10 -5.91
CA ALA A 64 -11.07 -7.40 -5.37
C ALA A 64 -10.48 -8.13 -4.14
N CYS A 65 -9.25 -7.81 -3.77
CA CYS A 65 -8.62 -8.31 -2.55
C CYS A 65 -7.65 -7.29 -1.96
N VAL A 66 -7.69 -7.10 -0.63
CA VAL A 66 -6.67 -6.33 0.08
C VAL A 66 -5.37 -7.12 0.09
N VAL A 67 -4.31 -6.51 -0.43
CA VAL A 67 -2.98 -7.11 -0.57
C VAL A 67 -2.16 -6.89 0.69
N ALA A 68 -2.09 -5.64 1.15
CA ALA A 68 -1.34 -5.22 2.33
C ALA A 68 -1.76 -3.81 2.78
N VAL A 69 -1.34 -3.42 3.98
CA VAL A 69 -1.52 -2.07 4.53
C VAL A 69 -0.16 -1.43 4.72
N PHE A 70 -0.01 -0.19 4.27
CA PHE A 70 1.22 0.60 4.41
C PHE A 70 0.90 2.04 4.82
N THR A 71 1.92 2.85 5.09
CA THR A 71 1.75 4.31 5.07
C THR A 71 1.33 4.77 3.68
N LYS A 72 0.55 5.86 3.60
CA LYS A 72 0.04 6.42 2.35
C LYS A 72 1.05 6.40 1.19
N ASP A 73 2.20 7.04 1.36
CA ASP A 73 3.20 7.19 0.28
C ASP A 73 3.76 5.84 -0.20
N VAL A 74 3.92 4.88 0.73
CA VAL A 74 4.39 3.53 0.41
C VAL A 74 3.31 2.73 -0.31
N ALA A 75 2.05 2.86 0.11
CA ALA A 75 0.91 2.24 -0.54
C ALA A 75 0.77 2.73 -1.98
N GLU A 76 0.78 4.06 -2.19
CA GLU A 76 0.68 4.69 -3.50
C GLU A 76 1.83 4.24 -4.41
N THR A 77 3.07 4.32 -3.93
CA THR A 77 4.25 3.90 -4.70
C THR A 77 4.17 2.43 -5.15
N LYS A 78 3.76 1.52 -4.25
CA LYS A 78 3.65 0.10 -4.56
C LYS A 78 2.50 -0.20 -5.52
N ALA A 79 1.33 0.41 -5.31
CA ALA A 79 0.19 0.26 -6.20
C ALA A 79 0.50 0.75 -7.62
N THR A 80 1.15 1.91 -7.76
CA THR A 80 1.57 2.43 -9.06
C THR A 80 2.55 1.49 -9.75
N ARG A 81 3.62 1.04 -9.06
CA ARG A 81 4.60 0.11 -9.65
C ARG A 81 3.99 -1.21 -10.10
N ALA A 82 3.09 -1.79 -9.30
CA ALA A 82 2.43 -3.04 -9.63
C ALA A 82 1.47 -2.89 -10.83
N THR A 83 0.74 -1.78 -10.90
CA THR A 83 -0.12 -1.42 -12.05
C THR A 83 0.72 -1.20 -13.31
N ASP A 84 1.84 -0.48 -13.21
CA ASP A 84 2.73 -0.21 -14.34
C ASP A 84 3.41 -1.49 -14.86
N ALA A 85 3.68 -2.47 -14.00
CA ALA A 85 4.18 -3.78 -14.43
C ALA A 85 3.19 -4.48 -15.37
N GLY A 86 1.89 -4.42 -15.05
CA GLY A 86 0.82 -4.94 -15.93
C GLY A 86 0.71 -4.16 -17.23
N ARG A 87 0.69 -2.83 -17.14
CA ARG A 87 0.65 -1.93 -18.31
C ARG A 87 1.82 -2.19 -19.26
N ALA A 88 3.03 -2.39 -18.74
CA ALA A 88 4.22 -2.69 -19.54
C ALA A 88 4.12 -4.03 -20.31
N LYS A 89 3.22 -4.92 -19.90
CA LYS A 89 2.90 -6.18 -20.59
C LYS A 89 1.61 -6.11 -21.42
N GLY A 90 0.93 -4.96 -21.45
CA GLY A 90 -0.34 -4.78 -22.15
C GLY A 90 -1.55 -5.38 -21.41
N TYR A 91 -1.41 -5.70 -20.13
CA TYR A 91 -2.51 -6.22 -19.31
C TYR A 91 -3.24 -5.08 -18.58
N PRO A 92 -4.57 -5.18 -18.38
CA PRO A 92 -5.35 -4.18 -17.66
C PRO A 92 -5.26 -4.32 -16.12
N LEU A 93 -4.25 -5.04 -15.60
CA LEU A 93 -4.01 -5.25 -14.18
C LEU A 93 -3.99 -3.92 -13.39
N LEU A 94 -4.80 -3.85 -12.34
CA LEU A 94 -4.97 -2.64 -11.55
C LEU A 94 -4.76 -2.89 -10.05
N PHE A 95 -3.92 -2.05 -9.44
CA PHE A 95 -3.82 -1.90 -8.00
C PHE A 95 -4.26 -0.49 -7.60
N THR A 96 -5.10 -0.38 -6.56
CA THR A 96 -5.58 0.89 -6.02
C THR A 96 -5.23 1.02 -4.54
N THR A 97 -5.46 2.21 -3.97
CA THR A 97 -5.28 2.45 -2.54
C THR A 97 -6.47 3.14 -1.92
N GLU A 98 -6.81 2.80 -0.68
CA GLU A 98 -7.81 3.50 0.12
C GLU A 98 -7.32 3.69 1.57
N PRO A 99 -7.73 4.74 2.28
CA PRO A 99 -7.41 4.90 3.70
C PRO A 99 -7.87 3.68 4.52
N GLU A 100 -7.04 3.29 5.50
CA GLU A 100 -7.46 2.38 6.57
C GLU A 100 -8.32 3.16 7.57
N GLU A 101 -9.51 2.64 7.90
CA GLU A 101 -10.45 3.23 8.87
C GLU A 101 -9.95 3.12 10.32
#